data_AF-A0A2E2VUV8-F1
#
_entry.id   AF-A0A2E2VUV8-F1
#
_cell.length_a   1.000
_cell.length_b   1.000
_cell.length_c   1.000
_cell.angle_alpha   90.00
_cell.angle_beta   90.00
_cell.angle_gamma   90.00
#
_symmetry.space_group_name_H-M   'P 1'
#
loop_
_entity.id
_entity.type
_entity.pdbx_description
1 polymer ?
#
loop_
_entity_poly.entity_id
_entity_poly.type
_entity_poly.pdbx_seq_one_letter_code
_entity_poly.pdbx_strand_id
1 'polypeptide(L)' 'MCGFCKDCMKETETKLYHSELILNTKNISKSEGLGSKVELCLECYEKMVISEQIEYWKVHILEEKNRSMR' A
#
# COMPACT_ATOMS: atom_id res chain seq x y z
N MET A 1 0.78 -20.13 5.40
CA MET A 1 -0.57 -20.74 5.31
C MET A 1 -0.92 -20.83 3.84
N CYS A 2 -1.43 -21.97 3.34
CA CYS A 2 -1.95 -22.01 1.98
C CYS A 2 -3.27 -21.24 1.91
N GLY A 3 -3.36 -20.29 0.98
CA GLY A 3 -4.52 -19.44 0.75
C GLY A 3 -4.61 -19.05 -0.72
N PHE A 4 -5.47 -18.08 -1.04
CA PHE A 4 -5.72 -17.67 -2.42
C PHE A 4 -5.24 -16.25 -2.65
N CYS A 5 -4.22 -16.07 -3.48
CA CYS A 5 -3.70 -14.75 -3.80
C CYS A 5 -4.74 -13.95 -4.58
N LYS A 6 -5.17 -12.80 -4.05
CA LYS A 6 -6.16 -11.93 -4.67
C LYS A 6 -5.67 -11.19 -5.92
N ASP A 7 -4.36 -11.09 -6.10
CA ASP A 7 -3.76 -10.42 -7.25
C ASP A 7 -3.57 -11.38 -8.43
N CYS A 8 -2.83 -12.48 -8.22
CA CYS A 8 -2.54 -13.43 -9.29
C CYS A 8 -3.52 -14.62 -9.39
N MET A 9 -4.52 -14.69 -8.51
CA MET A 9 -5.59 -15.69 -8.51
C MET A 9 -5.09 -17.14 -8.44
N LYS A 10 -3.99 -17.38 -7.72
CA LYS A 10 -3.38 -18.70 -7.53
C LYS A 10 -3.53 -19.16 -6.08
N GLU A 11 -3.80 -20.45 -5.90
CA GLU A 11 -3.65 -21.13 -4.61
C GLU A 11 -2.16 -21.34 -4.31
N THR A 12 -1.68 -20.72 -3.23
CA THR A 12 -0.27 -20.76 -2.83
C THR A 12 -0.13 -20.30 -1.38
N GLU A 13 1.08 -20.24 -0.85
CA GLU A 13 1.31 -19.60 0.44
C GLU A 13 1.04 -18.09 0.34
N THR A 14 0.07 -17.63 1.14
CA THR A 14 -0.33 -16.22 1.20
C THR A 14 0.05 -15.58 2.53
N LYS A 15 0.18 -14.25 2.50
CA LYS A 15 0.32 -13.37 3.65
C LYS A 15 -0.76 -12.29 3.58
N LEU A 16 -1.16 -11.82 4.76
CA LEU A 16 -2.08 -10.69 4.86
C LEU A 16 -1.33 -9.40 4.55
N TYR A 17 -1.71 -8.77 3.45
CA TYR A 17 -1.34 -7.43 3.08
C TYR A 17 -2.37 -6.45 3.64
N HIS A 18 -1.90 -5.37 4.24
CA HIS A 18 -2.75 -4.29 4.69
C HIS A 18 -2.79 -3.26 3.58
N SER A 19 -3.74 -3.37 2.65
CA SER A 19 -3.85 -2.40 1.56
C SER A 19 -4.31 -1.07 2.11
N GLU A 20 -3.43 -0.08 1.99
CA GLU A 20 -3.61 1.34 2.24
C GLU A 20 -4.27 1.75 3.57
N LEU A 21 -3.55 2.59 4.33
CA LEU A 21 -4.19 3.73 4.96
C LEU A 21 -4.96 4.47 3.85
N ILE A 22 -6.29 4.48 3.91
CA ILE A 22 -7.14 5.20 2.94
C ILE A 22 -6.82 6.70 3.04
N LEU A 23 -5.84 7.16 2.25
CA LEU A 23 -5.40 8.55 2.14
C LEU A 23 -6.40 9.43 1.36
N ASN A 24 -7.45 8.84 0.80
CA ASN A 24 -8.52 9.54 0.09
C ASN A 24 -9.52 10.25 1.01
N THR A 25 -9.32 10.24 2.32
CA THR A 25 -10.10 11.07 3.23
C THR A 25 -9.43 12.42 3.39
N LYS A 26 -10.09 13.50 2.94
CA LYS A 26 -9.77 14.91 3.28
C LYS A 26 -9.81 15.21 4.79
N ASN A 27 -9.93 14.18 5.65
CA ASN A 27 -9.98 14.24 7.10
C ASN A 27 -8.83 13.41 7.68
N ILE A 28 -7.65 14.04 7.80
CA ILE A 28 -6.48 13.49 8.50
C ILE A 28 -6.79 13.20 9.99
N SER A 29 -7.91 13.72 10.51
CA SER A 29 -8.33 13.60 11.92
C SER A 29 -9.02 12.29 12.29
N LYS A 30 -9.28 11.38 11.35
CA LYS A 30 -9.83 10.05 11.62
C LYS A 30 -9.18 9.01 10.71
N SER A 31 -7.96 8.59 11.06
CA SER A 31 -7.40 7.34 10.54
C SER A 31 -8.25 6.18 11.10
N GLU A 32 -9.36 5.86 10.44
CA GLU A 32 -10.08 4.61 10.71
C GLU A 32 -9.09 3.48 10.44
N GLY A 33 -8.74 2.76 11.51
CA GLY A 33 -7.58 1.88 11.55
C GLY A 33 -7.63 0.78 10.49
N LEU A 34 -6.44 0.44 10.01
CA LEU A 34 -6.11 -0.70 9.13
C LEU A 34 -7.15 -0.98 8.03
N GLY A 35 -6.86 -0.52 6.81
CA GLY A 35 -7.60 -0.89 5.60
C GLY A 35 -7.84 -2.40 5.48
N SER A 36 -8.84 -2.77 4.67
CA SER A 36 -9.22 -4.16 4.40
C SER A 36 -8.00 -5.03 4.13
N LYS A 37 -7.82 -6.11 4.90
CA LYS A 37 -6.69 -7.03 4.70
C LYS A 37 -6.92 -7.88 3.45
N VAL A 38 -5.91 -7.98 2.60
CA VAL A 38 -5.94 -8.74 1.36
C VAL A 38 -4.94 -9.89 1.46
N GLU A 39 -5.33 -11.09 1.07
CA GLU A 39 -4.39 -12.21 0.98
C GLU A 39 -3.60 -12.15 -0.32
N LEU A 40 -2.27 -12.09 -0.23
CA LEU A 40 -1.36 -12.05 -1.37
C LEU A 40 -0.29 -13.12 -1.23
N CYS A 41 0.13 -13.71 -2.36
CA CYS A 41 1.36 -14.50 -2.38
C CYS A 41 2.57 -13.59 -2.16
N LEU A 42 3.72 -14.18 -1.82
CA LEU A 42 4.94 -13.42 -1.52
C LEU A 42 5.33 -12.44 -2.64
N GLU A 43 5.31 -12.88 -3.89
CA GLU A 43 5.66 -12.04 -5.04
C GLU A 43 4.72 -10.84 -5.21
N CYS A 44 3.40 -11.08 -5.10
CA CYS A 44 2.39 -10.02 -5.24
C CYS A 44 2.45 -9.06 -4.05
N TYR A 45 2.72 -9.58 -2.84
CA TYR A 45 2.92 -8.78 -1.63
C TYR A 45 4.09 -7.82 -1.81
N GLU A 46 5.26 -8.32 -2.22
CA GLU A 46 6.46 -7.51 -2.42
C GLU A 46 6.25 -6.43 -3.50
N LYS A 47 5.58 -6.78 -4.61
CA LYS A 47 5.24 -5.82 -5.67
C LYS A 47 4.37 -4.68 -5.14
N MET A 48 3.35 -4.98 -4.32
CA MET A 48 2.50 -3.94 -3.74
C MET A 48 3.28 -3.03 -2.78
N VAL A 49 4.07 -3.60 -1.87
CA VAL A 49 4.91 -2.81 -0.93
C VAL A 49 5.84 -1.88 -1.70
N ILE A 50 6.53 -2.39 -2.73
CA ILE A 50 7.43 -1.57 -3.55
C ILE A 50 6.67 -0.43 -4.24
N SER A 51 5.48 -0.72 -4.79
CA SER A 51 4.65 0.30 -5.43
C SER A 51 4.23 1.41 -4.45
N GLU A 52 3.78 1.05 -3.25
CA GLU A 52 3.41 2.04 -2.22
C GLU A 52 4.61 2.91 -1.81
N GLN A 53 5.79 2.31 -1.62
CA GLN A 53 6.99 3.06 -1.29
C GLN A 53 7.39 4.02 -2.41
N ILE A 54 7.30 3.59 -3.68
CA ILE A 54 7.59 4.45 -4.83
C ILE A 54 6.64 5.65 -4.86
N GLU A 55 5.34 5.45 -4.69
CA GLU A 55 4.37 6.56 -4.67
C GLU A 55 4.58 7.49 -3.48
N TYR A 56 4.83 6.96 -2.29
CA TYR A 56 5.19 7.75 -1.12
C TYR A 56 6.39 8.67 -1.39
N TRP A 57 7.49 8.11 -1.91
CA TRP A 57 8.69 8.89 -2.22
C TRP A 57 8.47 9.92 -3.33
N LYS A 58 7.68 9.60 -4.36
CA LYS A 58 7.30 10.58 -5.40
C LYS A 58 6.61 11.79 -4.80
N VAL A 59 5.62 11.58 -3.92
CA VAL A 59 4.90 12.66 -3.23
C VAL A 59 5.87 13.48 -2.39
N HIS A 60 6.71 12.83 -1.59
CA HIS A 60 7.69 13.53 -0.74
C HIS A 60 8.70 14.36 -1.53
N ILE A 61 9.20 13.85 -2.65
CA ILE A 61 10.12 14.61 -3.53
C ILE A 61 9.41 15.84 -4.12
N LEU A 62 8.14 15.71 -4.52
CA LEU A 62 7.36 16.84 -5.05
C LEU A 62 7.11 17.91 -3.98
N GLU A 63 6.77 17.51 -2.76
CA GLU A 63 6.61 18.43 -1.63
C GLU A 63 7.91 19.19 -1.34
N GLU A 64 9.04 18.51 -1.33
CA GLU A 64 10.33 19.13 -1.03
C GLU A 64 10.79 20.08 -2.15
N LYS A 65 10.54 19.73 -3.41
CA LYS A 65 10.74 20.66 -4.55
C LYS A 65 9.89 21.92 -4.40
N ASN A 66 8.62 21.78 -4.02
CA ASN A 66 7.73 22.93 -3.81
C ASN A 66 8.16 23.81 -2.64
N ARG A 67 8.73 23.23 -1.57
CA ARG A 67 9.32 23.99 -0.45
C ARG A 67 10.60 24.73 -0.87
N SER A 68 11.45 24.10 -1.67
CA SER A 68 12.73 24.67 -2.10
C SER A 68 12.62 25.78 -3.15
N MET A 69 11.46 25.92 -3.79
CA MET A 69 11.17 27.00 -4.76
C MET A 69 10.41 28.19 -4.16
N ARG A 70 10.03 28.12 -2.87
CA ARG A 70 9.52 29.27 -2.10
C ARG A 70 10.68 30.02 -1.46
#